data_AF-A0A531JKJ3-F1
#
_entry.id   AF-A0A531JKJ3-F1
#
_cell.length_a   1.000
_cell.length_b   1.000
_cell.length_c   1.000
_cell.angle_alpha   90.00
_cell.angle_beta   90.00
_cell.angle_gamma   90.00
#
_symmetry.space_group_name_H-M   'P 1'
#
loop_
_entity.id
_entity.type
_entity.pdbx_description
1 polymer ?
#
loop_
_entity_poly.entity_id
_entity_poly.type
_entity_poly.pdbx_seq_one_letter_code
_entity_poly.pdbx_strand_id
1 'polypeptide(L)'
;MIHHYDGCRTCSNCRSGWTQNCDRGRIAFGGNGHGSHADFMKAPVHTVIKLPDVLSFKAGAAIGCGSGTAYGALKRINLLAEETIAVFGQGPVGLSCTIFAKAFGARVIALDIG
;
A
#
# COMPACT_ATOMS: atom_id res chain seq x y z
N MET A 1 -2.20 -3.97 -11.71
CA MET A 1 -1.56 -3.93 -10.37
C MET A 1 -2.09 -5.10 -9.55
N ILE A 2 -1.33 -5.62 -8.60
CA ILE A 2 -1.74 -6.75 -7.75
C ILE A 2 -1.79 -6.28 -6.30
N HIS A 3 -2.92 -6.46 -5.62
CA HIS A 3 -3.01 -6.36 -4.18
C HIS A 3 -2.33 -7.59 -3.57
N HIS A 4 -1.26 -7.36 -2.81
CA HIS A 4 -0.31 -8.41 -2.43
C HIS A 4 -0.78 -9.34 -1.29
N TYR A 5 -2.08 -9.35 -0.99
CA TYR A 5 -2.70 -10.22 0.01
C TYR A 5 -3.92 -10.95 -0.55
N ASP A 6 -4.08 -12.20 -0.12
CA ASP A 6 -5.32 -12.95 -0.23
C ASP A 6 -5.79 -13.46 1.15
N GLY A 7 -7.07 -13.77 1.26
CA GLY A 7 -7.68 -14.29 2.48
C GLY A 7 -8.93 -15.12 2.17
N CYS A 8 -9.60 -15.65 3.19
CA CYS A 8 -10.69 -16.62 3.00
C CYS A 8 -11.98 -16.05 2.39
N ARG A 9 -12.06 -14.74 2.14
CA ARG A 9 -13.20 -14.02 1.54
C ARG A 9 -14.52 -14.09 2.32
N THR A 10 -14.54 -14.79 3.44
CA THR A 10 -15.76 -15.18 4.18
C THR A 10 -15.71 -14.83 5.67
N CYS A 11 -14.58 -14.37 6.20
CA CYS A 11 -14.53 -13.77 7.55
C CYS A 11 -14.91 -12.28 7.51
N SER A 12 -15.17 -11.70 8.69
CA SER A 12 -15.53 -10.27 8.82
C SER A 12 -14.45 -9.36 8.23
N ASN A 13 -13.17 -9.64 8.54
CA ASN A 13 -12.02 -8.88 8.02
C ASN A 13 -11.93 -8.95 6.49
N CYS A 14 -12.11 -10.13 5.89
CA CYS A 14 -12.11 -10.24 4.43
C CYS A 14 -13.29 -9.51 3.78
N ARG A 15 -14.49 -9.58 4.38
CA ARG A 15 -15.67 -8.88 3.84
C ARG A 15 -15.58 -7.36 3.96
N SER A 16 -14.87 -6.84 4.95
CA SER A 16 -14.62 -5.41 5.12
C SER A 16 -13.45 -4.88 4.26
N GLY A 17 -12.82 -5.74 3.45
CA GLY A 17 -11.71 -5.38 2.58
C GLY A 17 -10.31 -5.49 3.20
N TRP A 18 -10.21 -6.01 4.44
CA TRP A 18 -8.95 -6.18 5.17
C TRP A 18 -8.46 -7.63 5.12
N THR A 19 -8.19 -8.15 3.92
CA THR A 19 -7.72 -9.54 3.72
C THR A 19 -6.38 -9.85 4.39
N GLN A 20 -5.53 -8.85 4.61
CA GLN A 20 -4.31 -8.97 5.41
C GLN A 20 -4.57 -9.30 6.89
N ASN A 21 -5.79 -9.09 7.37
CA ASN A 21 -6.22 -9.44 8.72
C ASN A 21 -7.15 -10.67 8.71
N CYS A 22 -7.05 -11.54 7.71
CA CYS A 22 -7.91 -12.72 7.60
C CYS A 22 -7.78 -13.65 8.82
N ASP A 23 -8.92 -13.95 9.46
CA ASP A 23 -8.99 -14.82 10.65
C ASP A 23 -8.63 -16.28 10.37
N ARG A 24 -8.72 -16.70 9.10
CA ARG A 24 -8.37 -18.07 8.65
C ARG A 24 -6.99 -18.15 8.03
N GLY A 25 -6.16 -17.12 8.24
CA GLY A 25 -4.84 -16.98 7.64
C GLY A 25 -4.89 -16.17 6.34
N ARG A 26 -3.92 -15.25 6.22
CA ARG A 26 -3.66 -14.51 4.98
C ARG A 26 -2.60 -15.21 4.14
N ILE A 27 -2.67 -15.06 2.83
CA ILE A 27 -1.55 -15.34 1.93
C ILE A 27 -0.95 -14.00 1.53
N ALA A 28 0.32 -13.77 1.84
CA ALA A 28 1.10 -12.65 1.35
C ALA A 28 1.97 -13.14 0.18
N PHE A 29 1.75 -12.57 -1.02
CA PHE A 29 2.55 -12.93 -2.19
C PHE A 29 4.01 -12.51 -1.99
N GLY A 30 4.95 -13.43 -2.15
CA GLY A 30 6.36 -13.23 -1.82
C GLY A 30 6.71 -13.43 -0.34
N GLY A 31 5.72 -13.72 0.51
CA GLY A 31 5.91 -14.15 1.90
C GLY A 31 5.64 -15.65 2.04
N ASN A 32 4.44 -16.01 2.49
CA ASN A 32 3.98 -17.40 2.59
C ASN A 32 3.27 -17.91 1.32
N GLY A 33 3.24 -17.13 0.23
CA GLY A 33 2.81 -17.55 -1.10
C GLY A 33 3.81 -17.13 -2.18
N HIS A 34 3.70 -17.71 -3.38
CA HIS A 34 4.58 -17.34 -4.50
C HIS A 34 4.48 -15.85 -4.86
N GLY A 35 5.63 -15.22 -5.09
CA GLY A 35 5.75 -13.79 -5.38
C GLY A 35 6.02 -13.49 -6.86
N SER A 36 6.36 -12.22 -7.12
CA SER A 36 6.57 -11.68 -8.47
C SER A 36 8.04 -11.56 -8.89
N HIS A 37 8.99 -12.13 -8.13
CA HIS A 37 10.39 -12.23 -8.56
C HIS A 37 10.58 -13.40 -9.54
N ALA A 38 9.79 -13.39 -10.61
CA ALA A 38 9.74 -14.39 -11.68
C ALA A 38 9.07 -13.76 -12.91
N ASP A 39 9.25 -14.35 -14.09
CA ASP A 39 8.65 -13.85 -15.33
C ASP A 39 7.10 -13.87 -15.28
N PHE A 40 6.54 -14.82 -14.54
CA PHE A 40 5.10 -14.97 -14.35
C PHE A 40 4.76 -15.32 -12.91
N MET A 41 3.58 -14.87 -12.46
CA MET A 41 3.01 -15.28 -11.18
C MET A 41 1.53 -15.62 -11.35
N LYS A 42 1.08 -16.63 -10.59
CA LYS A 42 -0.35 -16.93 -10.46
C LYS A 42 -0.96 -15.98 -9.42
N ALA A 43 -2.01 -15.26 -9.81
CA ALA A 43 -2.77 -14.40 -8.91
C ALA A 43 -4.28 -14.71 -9.01
N PRO A 44 -5.00 -14.79 -7.88
CA PRO A 44 -6.46 -14.81 -7.90
C PRO A 44 -7.01 -13.53 -8.56
N VAL A 45 -8.00 -13.65 -9.43
CA VAL A 45 -8.52 -12.52 -10.22
C VAL A 45 -8.96 -11.33 -9.35
N HIS A 46 -9.50 -11.59 -8.15
CA HIS A 46 -9.97 -10.55 -7.24
C HIS A 46 -8.85 -9.76 -6.55
N THR A 47 -7.60 -10.20 -6.63
CA THR A 47 -6.44 -9.43 -6.17
C THR A 47 -5.84 -8.58 -7.28
N VAL A 48 -6.35 -8.70 -8.52
CA VAL A 48 -5.89 -7.93 -9.67
C VAL A 48 -6.69 -6.64 -9.79
N ILE A 49 -5.98 -5.51 -9.77
CA ILE A 49 -6.53 -4.16 -9.89
C ILE A 49 -6.10 -3.59 -11.25
N LYS A 50 -7.03 -2.96 -11.97
CA LYS A 50 -6.71 -2.25 -13.22
C LYS A 50 -5.69 -1.15 -12.94
N LEU A 51 -4.55 -1.19 -13.64
CA LEU A 51 -3.59 -0.08 -13.63
C LEU A 51 -4.10 0.97 -14.62
N PRO A 52 -4.30 2.24 -14.22
CA PRO A 52 -4.63 3.31 -15.16
C PRO A 52 -3.59 3.44 -16.27
N ASP A 53 -4.03 3.67 -17.51
CA ASP A 53 -3.16 3.70 -18.70
C ASP A 53 -2.13 4.84 -18.64
N VAL A 54 -2.42 5.90 -17.87
CA VAL A 54 -1.50 7.02 -17.64
C VAL A 54 -0.29 6.66 -16.76
N LEU A 55 -0.35 5.52 -16.06
CA LEU A 55 0.70 5.09 -15.14
C LEU A 55 1.60 4.04 -15.79
N SER A 56 2.91 4.25 -15.71
CA SER A 56 3.89 3.23 -16.10
C SER A 56 3.83 2.02 -15.16
N PHE A 57 4.28 0.86 -15.64
CA PHE A 57 4.44 -0.34 -14.79
C PHE A 57 5.37 -0.10 -13.59
N LYS A 58 6.43 0.70 -13.76
CA LYS A 58 7.34 1.06 -12.65
C LYS A 58 6.61 1.84 -11.56
N ALA A 59 5.80 2.84 -11.94
CA ALA A 59 4.96 3.56 -11.00
C ALA A 59 3.93 2.65 -10.33
N GLY A 60 3.26 1.79 -11.12
CA GLY A 60 2.32 0.80 -10.61
C GLY A 60 2.93 -0.17 -9.60
N ALA A 61 4.17 -0.61 -9.83
CA ALA A 61 4.89 -1.49 -8.91
C ALA A 61 5.20 -0.77 -7.57
N ALA A 62 5.65 0.48 -7.62
CA ALA A 62 5.93 1.27 -6.42
C ALA A 62 4.66 1.54 -5.58
N ILE A 63 3.54 1.83 -6.25
CA ILE A 63 2.27 2.16 -5.59
C ILE A 63 1.67 0.96 -4.87
N GLY A 64 1.81 -0.25 -5.43
CA GLY A 64 1.12 -1.46 -4.96
C GLY A 64 1.52 -1.98 -3.58
N CYS A 65 2.61 -1.46 -3.00
CA CYS A 65 3.06 -1.81 -1.66
C CYS A 65 3.29 -0.57 -0.80
N GLY A 66 4.49 0.02 -0.85
CA GLY A 66 4.91 1.04 0.09
C GLY A 66 4.04 2.31 0.06
N SER A 67 3.66 2.78 -1.12
CA SER A 67 2.80 3.96 -1.22
C SER A 67 1.36 3.68 -0.74
N GLY A 68 0.81 2.50 -1.03
CA GLY A 68 -0.49 2.09 -0.49
C GLY A 68 -0.52 2.11 1.05
N THR A 69 0.54 1.63 1.70
CA THR A 69 0.69 1.70 3.16
C THR A 69 0.72 3.16 3.66
N ALA A 70 1.50 4.02 3.00
CA ALA A 70 1.59 5.43 3.36
C ALA A 70 0.23 6.15 3.24
N TYR A 71 -0.48 5.94 2.12
CA TYR A 71 -1.81 6.50 1.92
C TYR A 71 -2.81 6.01 2.96
N GLY A 72 -2.81 4.70 3.27
CA GLY A 72 -3.66 4.12 4.31
C GLY A 72 -3.38 4.72 5.69
N ALA A 73 -2.12 5.00 6.03
CA ALA A 73 -1.75 5.65 7.29
C ALA A 73 -2.31 7.08 7.36
N LEU A 74 -2.13 7.89 6.31
CA LEU A 74 -2.66 9.25 6.23
C LEU A 74 -4.19 9.30 6.33
N LYS A 75 -4.88 8.35 5.68
CA LYS A 75 -6.34 8.21 5.79
C LYS A 75 -6.77 7.81 7.20
N ARG A 76 -6.02 6.94 7.88
CA ARG A 76 -6.34 6.46 9.24
C ARG A 76 -6.23 7.57 10.27
N ILE A 77 -5.23 8.45 10.15
CA ILE A 77 -5.10 9.62 11.04
C ILE A 77 -6.03 10.77 10.64
N ASN A 78 -6.77 10.63 9.54
CA ASN A 78 -7.65 11.64 8.99
C ASN A 78 -6.95 13.00 8.78
N LEU A 79 -5.78 12.98 8.14
CA LEU A 79 -4.98 14.19 7.88
C LEU A 79 -5.80 15.23 7.12
N LEU A 80 -5.84 16.45 7.65
CA LEU A 80 -6.46 17.62 7.04
C LEU A 80 -5.41 18.57 6.45
N ALA A 81 -5.87 19.48 5.59
CA ALA A 81 -5.03 20.54 5.06
C ALA A 81 -4.54 21.46 6.19
N GLU A 82 -3.39 22.12 5.99
CA GLU A 82 -2.75 23.06 6.93
C GLU A 82 -2.24 22.44 8.25
N GLU A 83 -2.54 21.16 8.52
CA GLU A 83 -1.93 20.43 9.63
C GLU A 83 -0.42 20.23 9.40
N THR A 84 0.33 20.08 10.49
CA THR A 84 1.76 19.73 10.45
C THR A 84 1.96 18.29 10.87
N ILE A 85 2.68 17.51 10.06
CA ILE A 85 3.06 16.13 10.41
C ILE A 85 4.57 15.95 10.41
N ALA A 86 5.05 15.03 11.25
CA ALA A 86 6.42 14.53 11.21
C ALA A 86 6.45 13.13 10.57
N VAL A 87 7.35 12.93 9.59
CA VAL A 87 7.55 11.64 8.93
C VAL A 87 8.96 11.15 9.24
N PHE A 88 9.03 10.06 10.01
CA PHE A 88 10.28 9.41 10.42
C PHE A 88 10.66 8.33 9.42
N GLY A 89 11.85 8.47 8.82
CA GLY A 89 12.35 7.67 7.71
C GLY A 89 11.86 8.18 6.36
N GLN A 90 12.75 8.26 5.38
CA GLN A 90 12.57 8.70 4.00
C GLN A 90 12.96 7.59 3.01
N GLY A 91 12.83 6.33 3.44
CA GLY A 91 12.73 5.19 2.53
C GLY A 91 11.42 5.20 1.71
N PRO A 92 11.12 4.13 0.95
CA PRO A 92 10.01 4.13 -0.02
C PRO A 92 8.63 4.49 0.57
N VAL A 93 8.32 4.01 1.78
CA VAL A 93 7.04 4.31 2.47
C VAL A 93 7.03 5.75 2.97
N GLY A 94 8.10 6.18 3.64
CA GLY A 94 8.21 7.52 4.21
C GLY A 94 8.20 8.61 3.15
N LEU A 95 8.96 8.43 2.07
CA LEU A 95 8.93 9.33 0.92
C LEU A 95 7.54 9.41 0.28
N SER A 96 6.84 8.28 0.16
CA SER A 96 5.45 8.27 -0.32
C SER A 96 4.52 9.06 0.61
N CYS A 97 4.70 8.93 1.93
CA CYS A 97 3.96 9.69 2.93
C CYS A 97 4.19 11.19 2.77
N THR A 98 5.46 11.62 2.62
CA THR A 98 5.83 13.02 2.35
C THR A 98 5.13 13.55 1.10
N ILE A 99 5.16 12.81 -0.01
CA ILE A 99 4.53 13.21 -1.27
C ILE A 99 3.01 13.38 -1.10
N PHE A 100 2.34 12.40 -0.46
CA PHE A 100 0.88 12.45 -0.30
C PHE A 100 0.43 13.50 0.71
N ALA A 101 1.10 13.64 1.84
CA ALA A 101 0.76 14.65 2.83
C ALA A 101 0.90 16.08 2.27
N LYS A 102 1.97 16.33 1.48
CA LYS A 102 2.14 17.58 0.74
C LYS A 102 1.01 17.79 -0.27
N ALA A 103 0.59 16.73 -0.98
CA ALA A 103 -0.55 16.79 -1.91
C ALA A 103 -1.90 17.04 -1.20
N PHE A 104 -2.04 16.64 0.07
CA PHE A 104 -3.21 16.93 0.91
C PHE A 104 -3.20 18.34 1.50
N GLY A 105 -2.15 19.13 1.26
CA GLY A 105 -2.02 20.50 1.76
C GLY A 105 -1.45 20.59 3.18
N ALA A 106 -0.88 19.50 3.72
CA ALA A 106 -0.22 19.51 5.01
C ALA A 106 1.22 20.01 4.91
N ARG A 107 1.74 20.58 6.00
CA ARG A 107 3.17 20.86 6.18
C ARG A 107 3.87 19.61 6.69
N VAL A 108 4.92 19.18 5.98
CA VAL A 108 5.66 17.96 6.33
C VAL A 108 7.03 18.31 6.91
N ILE A 109 7.33 17.75 8.09
CA ILE A 109 8.67 17.70 8.67
C ILE A 109 9.24 16.30 8.42
N ALA A 110 10.17 16.20 7.47
CA ALA A 110 10.83 14.94 7.15
C ALA A 110 12.06 14.73 8.05
N LEU A 111 12.19 13.54 8.61
CA LEU A 111 13.28 13.16 9.52
C LEU A 111 13.92 11.86 8.99
N ASP A 112 15.24 11.85 8.85
CA ASP A 112 16.02 10.67 8.45
C ASP A 112 17.42 10.76 9.09
N ILE A 113 18.15 9.66 9.08
CA ILE A 113 19.53 9.56 9.61
C ILE A 113 20.59 9.57 8.49
N GLY A 114 20.21 9.35 7.24
CA GLY A 114 21.15 9.22 6.11
C GLY A 114 21.78 7.84 6.01
#